data_AF-D4AKK3-F1
#
_entry.id   AF-D4AKK3-F1
#
_cell.length_a   1.000
_cell.length_b   1.000
_cell.length_c   1.000
_cell.angle_alpha   90.00
_cell.angle_beta   90.00
_cell.angle_gamma   90.00
#
_symmetry.space_group_name_H-M   'P 1'
#
loop_
_entity.id
_entity.type
_entity.pdbx_description
1 polymer ?
#
loop_
_entity_poly.entity_id
_entity_poly.type
_entity_poly.pdbx_seq_one_letter_code
_entity_poly.pdbx_strand_id
1 'polypeptide(L)'
;MKIKYIKPPNYPGRQLSMGLTGDIRAVDESYVVKHPKSDPDPSEEARVYNDMKLHMMNVERQIYEQLGPHDSIIHYYGPLDDSGAIKLAYAKQGDLEKYISRHEMPSKATRIAWIRSLIEGFYHIYSSKVLHQDVKANNLLVHDGSIKIIDFANGEIFPPDTDMEKVYTDDPFAKGDLCGIASVIYSVSA
;
A
#
# COMPACT_ATOMS: atom_id res chain seq x y z
N MET A 1 3.12 -1.10 24.02
CA MET A 1 3.96 -0.10 23.32
C MET A 1 3.07 1.11 23.02
N LYS A 2 3.25 2.25 23.70
CA LYS A 2 2.46 3.46 23.38
C LYS A 2 2.99 4.04 22.07
N ILE A 3 2.13 4.21 21.08
CA ILE A 3 2.46 4.91 19.84
C ILE A 3 2.75 6.37 20.25
N LYS A 4 4.02 6.76 20.34
CA LYS A 4 4.40 8.17 20.53
C LYS A 4 3.89 8.92 19.30
N TYR A 5 3.09 9.96 19.52
CA TYR A 5 2.70 10.87 18.46
C TYR A 5 3.93 11.70 18.07
N ILE A 6 4.56 11.33 16.98
CA ILE A 6 5.72 12.03 16.43
C ILE A 6 5.20 12.98 15.36
N LYS A 7 5.37 14.29 15.57
CA LYS A 7 4.98 15.31 14.60
C LYS A 7 5.98 15.26 13.44
N PRO A 8 5.57 14.92 12.21
CA PRO A 8 6.48 14.87 11.09
C PRO A 8 7.04 16.27 10.79
N PRO A 9 8.19 16.37 10.09
CA PRO A 9 8.65 17.62 9.52
C PRO A 9 7.54 18.31 8.71
N ASN A 10 7.63 19.64 8.60
CA ASN A 10 6.63 20.40 7.85
C ASN A 10 6.91 20.30 6.34
N TYR A 11 6.61 19.14 5.76
CA TYR A 11 6.72 18.89 4.32
C TYR A 11 5.71 19.73 3.51
N PRO A 12 6.00 20.07 2.25
CA PRO A 12 5.03 20.74 1.39
C PRO A 12 3.81 19.85 1.12
N GLY A 13 2.69 20.47 0.70
CA GLY A 13 1.46 19.76 0.29
C GLY A 13 0.42 19.57 1.40
N ARG A 14 -0.78 19.12 1.00
CA ARG A 14 -1.91 18.83 1.91
C ARG A 14 -1.76 17.42 2.47
N GLN A 15 -1.69 17.30 3.79
CA GLN A 15 -1.69 15.98 4.45
C GLN A 15 -3.01 15.24 4.19
N LEU A 16 -2.92 14.04 3.63
CA LEU A 16 -4.06 13.16 3.37
C LEU A 16 -4.25 12.11 4.46
N SER A 17 -3.16 11.55 4.95
CA SER A 17 -3.16 10.48 5.94
C SER A 17 -1.83 10.41 6.67
N MET A 18 -1.89 9.94 7.92
CA MET A 18 -0.72 9.59 8.71
C MET A 18 -0.82 8.10 9.08
N GLY A 19 -0.19 7.24 8.29
CA GLY A 19 -0.22 5.80 8.44
C GLY A 19 0.78 5.29 9.50
N LEU A 20 0.89 3.97 9.64
CA LEU A 20 1.87 3.36 10.55
C LEU A 20 3.32 3.55 10.08
N THR A 21 3.53 3.73 8.78
CA THR A 21 4.84 3.68 8.13
C THR A 21 5.28 5.02 7.54
N GLY A 22 4.33 5.87 7.14
CA GLY A 22 4.64 7.17 6.55
C GLY A 22 3.60 8.26 6.75
N ASP A 23 4.00 9.48 6.39
CA ASP A 23 3.16 10.66 6.24
C ASP A 23 2.86 10.86 4.74
N ILE A 24 1.58 10.85 4.37
CA ILE A 24 1.14 10.95 2.97
C ILE A 24 0.62 12.36 2.71
N ARG A 25 1.25 13.06 1.76
CA ARG A 25 0.86 14.42 1.37
C ARG A 25 0.57 14.50 -0.12
N ALA A 26 -0.56 15.11 -0.47
CA ALA A 26 -0.83 15.53 -1.85
C ALA A 26 -0.05 16.81 -2.14
N VAL A 27 0.82 16.77 -3.15
CA VAL A 27 1.46 17.99 -3.66
C VAL A 27 0.46 18.75 -4.52
N ASP A 28 -0.24 18.03 -5.40
CA ASP A 28 -1.36 18.50 -6.22
C ASP A 28 -2.31 17.32 -6.54
N GLU A 29 -3.20 17.45 -7.54
CA GLU A 29 -4.09 16.36 -7.99
C GLU A 29 -3.41 15.35 -8.95
N SER A 30 -2.08 15.41 -9.14
CA SER A 30 -1.33 14.50 -10.02
C SER A 30 -0.56 13.42 -9.25
N TYR A 31 0.08 13.77 -8.13
CA TYR A 31 0.80 12.81 -7.30
C TYR A 31 0.73 13.10 -5.79
N VAL A 32 0.93 12.04 -5.03
CA VAL A 32 1.18 12.08 -3.58
C VAL A 32 2.62 11.71 -3.28
N VAL A 33 3.14 12.23 -2.18
CA VAL A 33 4.41 11.83 -1.61
C VAL A 33 4.15 11.10 -0.30
N LYS A 34 4.76 9.92 -0.16
CA LYS A 34 4.81 9.17 1.11
C LYS A 34 6.20 9.36 1.71
N HIS A 35 6.28 10.13 2.79
CA HIS A 35 7.52 10.32 3.54
C HIS A 35 7.64 9.25 4.63
N PRO A 36 8.83 8.67 4.87
CA PRO A 36 9.03 7.81 6.02
C PRO A 36 8.78 8.61 7.30
N LYS A 37 8.16 7.98 8.30
CA LYS A 37 8.05 8.60 9.62
C LYS A 37 9.43 8.75 10.25
N SER A 38 9.66 9.87 10.90
CA SER A 38 10.92 10.18 11.58
C SER A 38 10.66 10.89 12.91
N ASP A 39 11.30 10.43 13.99
CA ASP A 39 11.42 11.11 15.28
C ASP A 39 12.67 12.01 15.27
N PRO A 40 12.52 13.34 15.44
CA PRO A 40 13.64 14.27 15.45
C PRO A 40 14.45 14.24 16.75
N ASP A 41 14.00 13.50 17.77
CA ASP A 41 14.74 13.34 19.02
C ASP A 41 16.14 12.73 18.74
N PRO A 42 17.23 13.26 19.32
CA PRO A 42 18.58 12.79 19.05
C PRO A 42 18.94 11.45 19.73
N SER A 43 18.04 10.89 20.55
CA SER A 43 18.23 9.62 21.27
C SER A 43 18.46 8.43 20.35
N GLU A 44 19.08 7.39 20.93
CA GLU A 44 19.31 6.13 20.23
C GLU A 44 17.99 5.44 19.87
N GLU A 45 16.99 5.53 20.75
CA GLU A 45 15.67 4.95 20.50
C GLU A 45 14.99 5.58 19.28
N ALA A 46 15.16 6.90 19.10
CA ALA A 46 14.65 7.62 17.92
C ALA A 46 15.42 7.23 16.66
N ARG A 47 16.74 7.04 16.73
CA ARG A 47 17.56 6.55 15.60
C ARG A 47 17.12 5.17 15.14
N VAL A 48 16.99 4.21 16.06
CA VAL A 48 16.52 2.86 15.76
C VAL A 48 15.12 2.88 15.14
N TYR A 49 14.22 3.73 15.66
CA TYR A 49 12.89 3.91 15.07
C TYR A 49 12.97 4.45 13.63
N ASN A 50 13.78 5.48 13.39
CA ASN A 50 13.94 6.10 12.07
C ASN A 50 14.53 5.12 11.06
N ASP A 51 15.57 4.38 11.44
CA ASP A 51 16.20 3.36 10.60
C ASP A 51 15.21 2.26 10.22
N MET A 52 14.39 1.81 11.18
CA MET A 52 13.32 0.85 10.91
C MET A 52 12.28 1.41 9.93
N LYS A 53 11.84 2.67 10.07
CA LYS A 53 10.87 3.29 9.15
C LYS A 53 11.43 3.51 7.75
N LEU A 54 12.68 3.90 7.65
CA LEU A 54 13.38 4.01 6.39
C LEU A 54 13.55 2.64 5.72
N HIS A 55 13.87 1.60 6.50
CA HIS A 55 13.94 0.23 5.99
C HIS A 55 12.62 -0.25 5.41
N MET A 56 11.49 -0.05 6.12
CA MET A 56 10.15 -0.38 5.59
C MET A 56 9.84 0.35 4.28
N MET A 57 10.21 1.64 4.18
CA MET A 57 10.03 2.42 2.96
C MET A 57 10.91 1.91 1.80
N ASN A 58 12.14 1.47 2.10
CA ASN A 58 13.03 0.88 1.11
C ASN A 58 12.51 -0.47 0.59
N VAL A 59 11.93 -1.31 1.46
CA VAL A 59 11.27 -2.56 1.05
C VAL A 59 10.08 -2.26 0.14
N GLU A 60 9.21 -1.32 0.54
CA GLU A 60 8.06 -0.90 -0.27
C GLU A 60 8.50 -0.38 -1.65
N ARG A 61 9.58 0.42 -1.70
CA ARG A 61 10.19 0.90 -2.95
C ARG A 61 10.63 -0.26 -3.85
N GLN A 62 11.38 -1.21 -3.29
CA GLN A 62 11.87 -2.37 -4.04
C GLN A 62 10.72 -3.21 -4.60
N ILE A 63 9.64 -3.36 -3.83
CA ILE A 63 8.43 -4.05 -4.30
C ILE A 63 7.81 -3.33 -5.49
N TYR A 64 7.61 -2.00 -5.43
CA TYR A 64 7.10 -1.27 -6.59
C TYR A 64 8.01 -1.40 -7.82
N GLU A 65 9.33 -1.33 -7.64
CA GLU A 65 10.31 -1.49 -8.72
C GLU A 65 10.26 -2.89 -9.35
N GLN A 66 10.08 -3.93 -8.53
CA GLN A 66 9.97 -5.32 -8.97
C GLN A 66 8.64 -5.61 -9.68
N LEU A 67 7.53 -5.07 -9.16
CA LEU A 67 6.20 -5.25 -9.76
C LEU A 67 6.09 -4.50 -11.09
N GLY A 68 6.74 -3.35 -11.23
CA GLY A 68 6.60 -2.50 -12.39
C GLY A 68 5.17 -1.99 -12.60
N PRO A 69 4.87 -1.36 -13.76
CA PRO A 69 3.54 -0.86 -14.05
C PRO A 69 2.52 -1.99 -14.22
N HIS A 70 1.39 -1.90 -13.52
CA HIS A 70 0.24 -2.80 -13.65
C HIS A 70 -1.06 -2.04 -13.39
N ASP A 71 -2.13 -2.34 -14.12
CA ASP A 71 -3.40 -1.59 -14.05
C ASP A 71 -4.05 -1.65 -12.65
N SER A 72 -3.78 -2.69 -11.88
CA SER A 72 -4.34 -2.86 -10.53
C SER A 72 -3.42 -2.39 -9.41
N ILE A 73 -2.24 -1.85 -9.72
CA ILE A 73 -1.30 -1.28 -8.73
C ILE A 73 -1.28 0.23 -8.92
N ILE A 74 -1.21 1.01 -7.84
CA ILE A 74 -1.08 2.46 -7.98
C ILE A 74 0.21 2.78 -8.74
N HIS A 75 0.13 3.75 -9.66
CA HIS A 75 1.31 4.11 -10.44
C HIS A 75 2.41 4.68 -9.53
N TYR A 76 3.59 4.06 -9.60
CA TYR A 76 4.79 4.46 -8.88
C TYR A 76 5.70 5.29 -9.78
N TYR A 77 5.96 6.53 -9.38
CA TYR A 77 6.78 7.48 -10.17
C TYR A 77 8.27 7.46 -9.80
N GLY A 78 8.69 6.63 -8.86
CA GLY A 78 10.07 6.63 -8.36
C GLY A 78 10.25 7.32 -6.99
N PRO A 79 11.50 7.38 -6.51
CA PRO A 79 11.84 8.19 -5.35
C PRO A 79 11.59 9.68 -5.61
N LEU A 80 11.29 10.44 -4.56
CA LEU A 80 11.26 11.89 -4.61
C LEU A 80 12.69 12.45 -4.66
N ASP A 81 13.53 11.96 -3.75
CA ASP A 81 14.92 12.36 -3.49
C ASP A 81 15.61 11.27 -2.63
N ASP A 82 16.78 11.58 -2.07
CA ASP A 82 17.56 10.67 -1.23
C ASP A 82 17.03 10.51 0.21
N SER A 83 15.89 11.13 0.57
CA SER A 83 15.27 10.99 1.91
C SER A 83 14.57 9.65 2.13
N GLY A 84 14.48 8.82 1.08
CA GLY A 84 13.67 7.60 1.04
C GLY A 84 12.19 7.85 0.74
N ALA A 85 11.75 9.09 0.59
CA ALA A 85 10.36 9.38 0.21
C ALA A 85 10.05 8.91 -1.21
N ILE A 86 8.83 8.44 -1.44
CA ILE A 86 8.37 7.93 -2.73
C ILE A 86 7.20 8.74 -3.30
N LYS A 87 7.12 8.80 -4.64
CA LYS A 87 6.03 9.45 -5.39
C LYS A 87 5.06 8.39 -5.94
N LEU A 88 3.76 8.57 -5.68
CA LEU A 88 2.68 7.71 -6.16
C LEU A 88 1.59 8.54 -6.84
N ALA A 89 0.82 7.96 -7.76
CA ALA A 89 -0.33 8.63 -8.34
C ALA A 89 -1.38 9.05 -7.30
N TYR A 90 -2.00 10.20 -7.52
CA TYR A 90 -3.10 10.69 -6.69
C TYR A 90 -4.42 10.03 -7.12
N ALA A 91 -5.03 9.25 -6.23
CA ALA A 91 -6.35 8.68 -6.45
C ALA A 91 -7.46 9.60 -5.89
N LYS A 92 -8.20 10.26 -6.78
CA LYS A 92 -9.21 11.26 -6.42
C LYS A 92 -10.36 10.70 -5.57
N GLN A 93 -10.77 9.46 -5.80
CA GLN A 93 -11.89 8.83 -5.10
C GLN A 93 -11.49 8.26 -3.73
N GLY A 94 -10.20 8.24 -3.41
CA GLY A 94 -9.68 7.82 -2.11
C GLY A 94 -9.75 6.32 -1.86
N ASP A 95 -9.65 5.94 -0.59
CA ASP A 95 -9.65 4.54 -0.17
C ASP A 95 -11.03 3.88 -0.23
N LEU A 96 -11.04 2.58 -0.53
CA LEU A 96 -12.25 1.80 -0.78
C LEU A 96 -13.14 1.71 0.46
N GLU A 97 -12.56 1.61 1.66
CA GLU A 97 -13.31 1.59 2.93
C GLU A 97 -14.16 2.86 3.11
N LYS A 98 -13.55 4.04 2.92
CA LYS A 98 -14.29 5.31 2.96
C LYS A 98 -15.23 5.45 1.77
N TYR A 99 -14.87 4.91 0.62
CA TYR A 99 -15.73 4.97 -0.56
C TYR A 99 -17.04 4.24 -0.31
N ILE A 100 -17.00 2.97 0.10
CA ILE A 100 -18.20 2.14 0.31
C ILE A 100 -19.06 2.62 1.49
N SER A 101 -18.45 3.27 2.49
CA SER A 101 -19.20 3.79 3.65
C SER A 101 -19.91 5.13 3.38
N ARG A 102 -19.46 5.89 2.39
CA ARG A 102 -19.98 7.24 2.11
C ARG A 102 -20.89 7.32 0.90
N HIS A 103 -20.90 6.30 0.07
CA HIS A 103 -21.67 6.27 -1.17
C HIS A 103 -22.62 5.08 -1.18
N GLU A 104 -23.68 5.19 -1.97
CA GLU A 104 -24.43 4.00 -2.35
C GLU A 104 -23.51 3.01 -3.07
N MET A 105 -23.75 1.71 -2.85
CA MET A 105 -22.93 0.70 -3.48
C MET A 105 -23.00 0.81 -5.01
N PRO A 106 -21.85 0.76 -5.71
CA PRO A 106 -21.83 0.82 -7.16
C PRO A 106 -22.66 -0.28 -7.81
N SER A 107 -22.94 -0.11 -9.10
CA SER A 107 -23.63 -1.10 -9.91
C SER A 107 -22.96 -2.47 -9.81
N LYS A 108 -23.73 -3.56 -9.94
CA LYS A 108 -23.19 -4.93 -9.95
C LYS A 108 -22.05 -5.10 -10.97
N ALA A 109 -22.16 -4.46 -12.14
CA ALA A 109 -21.12 -4.49 -13.16
C ALA A 109 -19.80 -3.85 -12.68
N THR A 110 -19.88 -2.68 -12.05
CA THR A 110 -18.72 -1.99 -11.46
C THR A 110 -18.07 -2.84 -10.37
N ARG A 111 -18.87 -3.44 -9.49
CA ARG A 111 -18.38 -4.32 -8.42
C ARG A 111 -17.65 -5.55 -8.94
N ILE A 112 -18.18 -6.17 -10.00
CA ILE A 112 -17.52 -7.29 -10.67
C ILE A 112 -16.19 -6.83 -11.29
N ALA A 113 -16.14 -5.64 -11.90
CA ALA A 113 -14.91 -5.08 -12.44
C ALA A 113 -13.86 -4.80 -11.34
N TRP A 114 -14.29 -4.30 -10.18
CA TRP A 114 -13.41 -4.10 -9.03
C TRP A 114 -12.83 -5.41 -8.49
N ILE A 115 -13.67 -6.44 -8.35
CA ILE A 115 -13.23 -7.78 -7.92
C ILE A 115 -12.25 -8.35 -8.94
N ARG A 116 -12.51 -8.20 -10.24
CA ARG A 116 -11.57 -8.65 -11.28
C ARG A 116 -10.22 -7.94 -11.16
N SER A 117 -10.22 -6.60 -11.08
CA SER A 117 -9.01 -5.80 -10.90
C SER A 117 -8.24 -6.21 -9.64
N LEU A 118 -8.93 -6.49 -8.54
CA LEU A 118 -8.29 -6.97 -7.31
C LEU A 118 -7.57 -8.30 -7.53
N ILE A 119 -8.25 -9.28 -8.13
CA ILE A 119 -7.69 -10.61 -8.39
C ILE A 119 -6.51 -10.55 -9.37
N GLU A 120 -6.62 -9.77 -10.44
CA GLU A 120 -5.54 -9.56 -11.42
C GLU A 120 -4.31 -8.93 -10.75
N GLY A 121 -4.51 -7.92 -9.91
CA GLY A 121 -3.44 -7.29 -9.14
C GLY A 121 -2.71 -8.24 -8.19
N PHE A 122 -3.46 -9.04 -7.41
CA PHE A 122 -2.85 -10.00 -6.49
C PHE A 122 -2.21 -11.19 -7.20
N TYR A 123 -2.73 -11.60 -8.37
CA TYR A 123 -2.05 -12.58 -9.22
C TYR A 123 -0.71 -12.04 -9.74
N HIS A 124 -0.65 -10.77 -10.15
CA HIS A 124 0.59 -10.11 -10.56
C HIS A 124 1.61 -10.02 -9.41
N ILE A 125 1.16 -9.60 -8.22
CA ILE A 125 1.99 -9.56 -7.00
C ILE A 125 2.58 -10.94 -6.69
N TYR A 126 1.73 -11.96 -6.68
CA TYR A 126 2.10 -13.34 -6.42
C TYR A 126 3.11 -13.90 -7.43
N SER A 127 2.80 -13.75 -8.72
CA SER A 127 3.66 -14.24 -9.82
C SER A 127 5.01 -13.53 -9.85
N SER A 128 5.06 -12.29 -9.35
CA SER A 128 6.27 -11.51 -9.17
C SER A 128 7.04 -11.86 -7.90
N LYS A 129 6.72 -12.95 -7.19
CA LYS A 129 7.43 -13.41 -5.98
C LYS A 129 7.33 -12.42 -4.81
N VAL A 130 6.15 -11.84 -4.63
CA VAL A 130 5.86 -10.91 -3.53
C VAL A 130 4.64 -11.37 -2.74
N LEU A 131 4.69 -11.20 -1.41
CA LEU A 131 3.51 -11.18 -0.54
C LEU A 131 3.22 -9.75 -0.08
N HIS A 132 1.95 -9.37 0.02
CA HIS A 132 1.56 -8.03 0.45
C HIS A 132 1.46 -7.90 1.98
N GLN A 133 0.90 -8.92 2.64
CA GLN A 133 0.75 -9.08 4.09
C GLN A 133 -0.11 -8.03 4.82
N ASP A 134 -0.83 -7.16 4.11
CA ASP A 134 -1.72 -6.16 4.72
C ASP A 134 -2.91 -5.84 3.81
N VAL A 135 -3.57 -6.89 3.31
CA VAL A 135 -4.71 -6.74 2.39
C VAL A 135 -5.97 -6.36 3.15
N LYS A 136 -6.44 -5.13 2.93
CA LYS A 136 -7.64 -4.57 3.55
C LYS A 136 -8.17 -3.40 2.73
N ALA A 137 -9.45 -3.06 2.90
CA ALA A 137 -10.13 -2.06 2.06
C ALA A 137 -9.52 -0.65 2.14
N ASN A 138 -8.83 -0.27 3.21
CA ASN A 138 -8.15 1.03 3.28
C ASN A 138 -6.77 1.06 2.58
N ASN A 139 -6.22 -0.10 2.20
CA ASN A 139 -5.03 -0.25 1.35
C ASN A 139 -5.40 -0.49 -0.13
N LEU A 140 -6.66 -0.21 -0.49
CA LEU A 140 -7.16 -0.23 -1.85
C LEU A 140 -7.72 1.14 -2.17
N LEU A 141 -7.30 1.73 -3.28
CA LEU A 141 -7.83 3.00 -3.76
C LEU A 141 -8.82 2.75 -4.89
N VAL A 142 -9.89 3.55 -4.94
CA VAL A 142 -10.71 3.67 -6.13
C VAL A 142 -10.09 4.74 -7.01
N HIS A 143 -9.75 4.40 -8.25
CA HIS A 143 -9.16 5.34 -9.19
C HIS A 143 -9.57 5.00 -10.62
N ASP A 144 -10.17 5.97 -11.30
CA ASP A 144 -10.63 5.87 -12.70
C ASP A 144 -11.46 4.60 -12.99
N GLY A 145 -12.37 4.29 -12.07
CA GLY A 145 -13.28 3.13 -12.18
C GLY A 145 -12.65 1.77 -11.85
N SER A 146 -11.37 1.73 -11.47
CA SER A 146 -10.63 0.53 -11.10
C SER A 146 -10.15 0.55 -9.64
N ILE A 147 -9.72 -0.61 -9.14
CA ILE A 147 -9.07 -0.73 -7.83
C ILE A 147 -7.56 -0.67 -8.02
N LYS A 148 -6.90 0.17 -7.22
CA LYS A 148 -5.44 0.27 -7.15
C LYS A 148 -4.94 -0.21 -5.79
N ILE A 149 -4.09 -1.22 -5.79
CA ILE A 149 -3.42 -1.74 -4.60
C ILE A 149 -2.30 -0.79 -4.21
N ILE A 150 -2.21 -0.49 -2.91
CA ILE A 150 -1.22 0.40 -2.31
C ILE A 150 -0.63 -0.21 -1.03
N ASP A 151 0.41 0.42 -0.51
CA ASP A 151 1.01 0.18 0.81
C ASP A 151 1.67 -1.21 0.97
N PHE A 152 2.84 -1.38 0.35
CA PHE A 152 3.66 -2.59 0.44
C PHE A 152 4.67 -2.54 1.60
N ALA A 153 4.45 -1.70 2.61
CA ALA A 153 5.43 -1.51 3.68
C ALA A 153 5.63 -2.73 4.60
N ASN A 154 4.68 -3.68 4.59
CA ASN A 154 4.79 -4.98 5.26
C ASN A 154 5.08 -6.13 4.27
N GLY A 155 5.27 -5.80 2.99
CA GLY A 155 5.44 -6.81 1.96
C GLY A 155 6.78 -7.53 2.08
N GLU A 156 6.84 -8.70 1.46
CA GLU A 156 8.04 -9.55 1.46
C GLU A 156 8.37 -9.99 0.04
N ILE A 157 9.65 -9.92 -0.31
CA ILE A 157 10.18 -10.33 -1.60
C ILE A 157 10.85 -11.69 -1.44
N PHE A 158 10.48 -12.63 -2.30
CA PHE A 158 11.05 -13.96 -2.36
C PHE A 158 12.04 -14.10 -3.53
N PRO A 159 13.04 -15.00 -3.42
CA PRO A 159 13.93 -15.32 -4.53
C PRO A 159 13.17 -15.72 -5.82
N PRO A 160 13.69 -15.40 -7.02
CA PRO A 160 13.01 -15.67 -8.30
C PRO A 160 12.62 -17.12 -8.54
N ASP A 161 13.37 -18.07 -8.00
CA ASP A 161 13.16 -19.52 -8.12
C ASP A 161 12.25 -20.09 -7.02
N THR A 162 11.74 -19.25 -6.12
CA THR A 162 10.84 -19.68 -5.04
C THR A 162 9.56 -20.29 -5.61
N ASP A 163 9.22 -21.48 -5.12
CA ASP A 163 7.91 -22.08 -5.31
C ASP A 163 6.90 -21.36 -4.40
N MET A 164 6.22 -20.37 -4.99
CA MET A 164 5.24 -19.59 -4.27
C MET A 164 4.01 -20.41 -3.87
N GLU A 165 3.70 -21.53 -4.56
CA GLU A 165 2.55 -22.36 -4.18
C GLU A 165 2.84 -23.00 -2.83
N LYS A 166 4.07 -23.52 -2.67
CA LYS A 166 4.55 -24.05 -1.39
C LYS A 166 4.58 -22.99 -0.29
N VAL A 167 5.01 -21.76 -0.61
CA VAL A 167 4.93 -20.63 0.35
C VAL A 167 3.48 -20.46 0.82
N TYR A 168 2.49 -20.46 -0.08
CA TYR A 168 1.09 -20.30 0.32
C TYR A 168 0.52 -21.47 1.12
N THR A 169 0.92 -22.70 0.83
CA THR A 169 0.44 -23.86 1.58
C THR A 169 1.01 -23.89 3.00
N ASP A 170 2.28 -23.53 3.14
CA ASP A 170 3.06 -23.80 4.35
C ASP A 170 3.17 -22.58 5.27
N ASP A 171 3.11 -21.36 4.72
CA ASP A 171 3.22 -20.11 5.47
C ASP A 171 1.84 -19.57 5.91
N PRO A 172 1.57 -19.44 7.23
CA PRO A 172 0.38 -18.78 7.73
C PRO A 172 0.22 -17.32 7.28
N PHE A 173 1.30 -16.59 7.03
CA PHE A 173 1.26 -15.18 6.61
C PHE A 173 0.77 -15.03 5.16
N ALA A 174 1.17 -15.94 4.26
CA ALA A 174 0.66 -15.98 2.90
C ALA A 174 -0.86 -16.22 2.84
N LYS A 175 -1.41 -17.00 3.79
CA LYS A 175 -2.87 -17.18 3.94
C LYS A 175 -3.57 -15.89 4.41
N GLY A 176 -2.84 -14.98 5.05
CA GLY A 176 -3.33 -13.66 5.44
C GLY A 176 -3.82 -12.85 4.24
N ASP A 177 -3.08 -12.85 3.13
CA ASP A 177 -3.47 -12.16 1.90
C ASP A 177 -4.78 -12.71 1.33
N LEU A 178 -4.94 -14.04 1.28
CA LEU A 178 -6.18 -14.67 0.82
C LEU A 178 -7.38 -14.29 1.69
N CYS A 179 -7.21 -14.31 3.01
CA CYS A 179 -8.25 -13.89 3.95
C CYS A 179 -8.64 -12.41 3.72
N GLY A 180 -7.65 -11.54 3.52
CA GLY A 180 -7.88 -10.12 3.24
C GLY A 180 -8.59 -9.89 1.89
N ILE A 181 -8.16 -10.60 0.84
CA ILE A 181 -8.82 -10.58 -0.48
C ILE A 181 -10.29 -11.01 -0.34
N ALA A 182 -10.54 -12.13 0.35
CA ALA A 182 -11.90 -12.64 0.56
C ALA A 182 -12.76 -11.64 1.36
N SER A 183 -12.20 -11.00 2.38
CA SER A 183 -12.87 -9.96 3.15
C SER A 183 -13.26 -8.76 2.28
N VAL A 184 -12.35 -8.28 1.43
CA VAL A 184 -12.64 -7.19 0.49
C VAL A 184 -13.74 -7.58 -0.50
N ILE A 185 -13.66 -8.78 -1.09
CA ILE A 185 -14.68 -9.28 -2.01
C ILE A 185 -16.05 -9.31 -1.34
N TYR A 186 -16.12 -9.78 -0.09
CA TYR A 186 -17.35 -9.79 0.69
C TYR A 186 -17.90 -8.37 0.90
N SER A 187 -17.05 -7.43 1.34
CA SER A 187 -17.45 -6.03 1.57
C SER A 187 -17.95 -5.33 0.31
N VAL A 188 -17.36 -5.63 -0.85
CA VAL A 188 -17.82 -5.08 -2.12
C VAL A 188 -19.06 -5.81 -2.62
N SER A 189 -19.29 -7.08 -2.27
CA SER A 189 -20.42 -7.86 -2.81
C SER A 189 -21.73 -7.69 -2.04
N ALA A 190 -21.66 -7.30 -0.76
CA ALA A 190 -22.80 -7.03 0.11
C ALA A 190 -23.70 -5.90 -0.42
#